data_AF-A0A3N5EI93-F1
#
_entry.id   AF-A0A3N5EI93-F1
#
_cell.length_a   1.000
_cell.length_b   1.000
_cell.length_c   1.000
_cell.angle_alpha   90.00
_cell.angle_beta   90.00
_cell.angle_gamma   90.00
#
_symmetry.space_group_name_H-M   'P 1'
#
loop_
_entity.id
_entity.type
_entity.pdbx_description
1 polymer ?
#
loop_
_entity_poly.entity_id
_entity_poly.type
_entity_poly.pdbx_seq_one_letter_code
_entity_poly.pdbx_strand_id
1 'polypeptide(L)'
;MRRYYLSVISGQRRGLVPALLRGLLWMGQIIYAALHRSRQIFYKLGIFRSHKFPCPVVSVGNITAGGTGKTPLVEFLARWFARKNYRIAVLARGYGRIDSRGSDDEDLISEMELENVVRLPGKDRVATGRKALSEYRADLLILDDGFQH
;
A
#
# COMPACT_ATOMS: atom_id res chain seq x y z
N MET A 1 -12.54 -29.68 -1.90
CA MET A 1 -12.97 -28.43 -2.57
C MET A 1 -11.83 -27.52 -3.02
N ARG A 2 -10.83 -27.20 -2.18
CA ARG A 2 -9.72 -26.28 -2.54
C ARG A 2 -8.92 -26.66 -3.81
N ARG A 3 -8.72 -27.96 -4.07
CA ARG A 3 -8.05 -28.46 -5.30
C ARG A 3 -8.85 -28.25 -6.58
N TYR A 4 -10.18 -28.21 -6.49
CA TYR A 4 -11.05 -28.01 -7.66
C TYR A 4 -10.92 -26.57 -8.18
N TYR A 5 -11.00 -25.58 -7.27
CA TYR A 5 -10.83 -24.16 -7.60
C TYR A 5 -9.45 -23.85 -8.21
N LEU A 6 -8.38 -24.39 -7.63
CA LEU A 6 -7.02 -24.20 -8.16
C LEU A 6 -6.85 -24.80 -9.57
N SER A 7 -7.49 -25.93 -9.86
CA SER A 7 -7.43 -26.57 -11.18
C SER A 7 -8.22 -25.84 -12.28
N VAL A 8 -9.23 -25.06 -11.89
CA VAL A 8 -10.01 -24.21 -12.83
C VAL A 8 -9.25 -22.91 -13.13
N ILE A 9 -8.58 -22.35 -12.12
CA ILE A 9 -7.79 -21.11 -12.25
C ILE A 9 -6.48 -21.36 -13.01
N SER A 10 -5.84 -22.53 -12.84
CA SER A 10 -4.55 -22.86 -13.49
C SER A 10 -4.65 -23.22 -14.98
N GLY A 11 -5.85 -23.20 -15.57
CA GLY A 11 -6.05 -23.40 -17.02
C GLY A 11 -5.85 -24.84 -17.52
N GLN A 12 -5.70 -25.83 -16.64
CA GLN A 12 -5.44 -27.23 -17.02
C GLN A 12 -6.67 -27.99 -17.60
N ARG A 13 -7.90 -27.43 -17.51
CA ARG A 13 -9.09 -28.01 -18.18
C ARG A 13 -9.58 -27.12 -19.34
N ARG A 14 -9.52 -27.64 -20.56
CA ARG A 14 -10.17 -27.07 -21.76
C ARG A 14 -11.57 -27.66 -21.88
N GLY A 15 -12.59 -26.89 -21.52
CA GLY A 15 -14.00 -27.24 -21.67
C GLY A 15 -14.87 -25.98 -21.83
N LEU A 16 -16.12 -26.15 -22.27
CA LEU A 16 -17.08 -25.06 -22.51
C LEU A 16 -17.39 -24.23 -21.25
N VAL A 17 -17.51 -24.88 -20.09
CA VAL A 17 -17.78 -24.22 -18.80
C VAL A 17 -16.62 -23.28 -18.36
N PRO A 18 -15.34 -23.70 -18.39
CA PRO A 18 -14.20 -22.80 -18.18
C PRO A 18 -14.08 -21.66 -19.19
N ALA A 19 -14.58 -21.81 -20.42
CA ALA A 19 -14.56 -20.75 -21.43
C ALA A 19 -15.63 -19.68 -21.14
N LEU A 20 -16.84 -20.09 -20.77
CA LEU A 20 -17.92 -19.17 -20.34
C LEU A 20 -17.55 -18.39 -19.07
N LEU A 21 -16.97 -19.07 -18.07
CA LEU A 21 -16.45 -18.41 -16.86
C LEU A 21 -15.36 -17.40 -17.17
N ARG A 22 -14.42 -17.72 -18.08
CA ARG A 22 -13.38 -16.78 -18.53
C ARG A 22 -13.97 -15.59 -19.30
N GLY A 23 -14.99 -15.80 -20.13
CA GLY A 23 -15.71 -14.72 -20.81
C GLY A 23 -16.39 -13.75 -19.84
N LEU A 24 -17.08 -14.29 -18.81
CA LEU A 24 -17.71 -13.47 -17.77
C LEU A 24 -16.67 -12.68 -16.96
N LEU A 25 -15.56 -13.32 -16.58
CA LEU A 25 -14.45 -12.66 -15.87
C LEU A 25 -13.78 -11.59 -16.74
N TRP A 26 -13.67 -11.80 -18.05
CA TRP A 26 -13.12 -10.82 -18.99
C TRP A 26 -14.02 -9.58 -19.12
N MET A 27 -15.35 -9.77 -19.16
CA MET A 27 -16.29 -8.64 -19.07
C MET A 27 -16.14 -7.88 -17.74
N GLY A 28 -16.00 -8.61 -16.62
CA GLY A 28 -15.71 -8.02 -15.31
C GLY A 28 -14.41 -7.20 -15.30
N GLN A 29 -13.38 -7.68 -16.00
CA GLN A 29 -12.10 -6.98 -16.13
C GLN A 29 -12.25 -5.63 -16.85
N ILE A 30 -13.07 -5.56 -17.91
CA ILE A 30 -13.29 -4.31 -18.66
C ILE A 30 -13.98 -3.27 -17.76
N ILE A 31 -15.00 -3.67 -17.01
CA ILE A 31 -15.71 -2.77 -16.08
C ILE A 31 -14.75 -2.28 -15.00
N TYR A 32 -13.97 -3.17 -14.39
CA TYR A 32 -12.96 -2.80 -13.40
C TYR A 32 -11.91 -1.84 -13.98
N ALA A 33 -11.39 -2.13 -15.17
CA ALA A 33 -10.41 -1.28 -15.84
C ALA A 33 -10.99 0.10 -16.19
N ALA A 34 -12.24 0.17 -16.62
CA ALA A 34 -12.93 1.42 -16.92
C ALA A 34 -13.12 2.26 -15.65
N LEU A 35 -13.55 1.64 -14.54
CA LEU A 35 -13.69 2.32 -13.24
C LEU A 35 -12.34 2.79 -12.68
N HIS A 36 -11.28 2.01 -12.83
CA HIS A 36 -9.95 2.42 -12.40
C HIS A 36 -9.43 3.61 -13.22
N ARG A 37 -9.60 3.57 -14.55
CA ARG A 37 -9.21 4.68 -15.44
C ARG A 37 -10.01 5.95 -15.16
N SER A 38 -11.33 5.84 -14.98
CA SER A 38 -12.16 7.01 -14.66
C SER A 38 -11.72 7.66 -13.35
N ARG A 39 -11.46 6.85 -12.31
CA ARG A 39 -10.90 7.34 -11.05
C ARG A 39 -9.57 8.08 -11.28
N GLN A 40 -8.62 7.51 -12.01
CA GLN A 40 -7.35 8.17 -12.33
C GLN A 40 -7.54 9.51 -13.06
N ILE A 41 -8.48 9.57 -14.02
CA ILE A 41 -8.81 10.80 -14.75
C ILE A 41 -9.35 11.87 -13.79
N PHE A 42 -10.24 11.52 -12.88
CA PHE A 42 -10.78 12.47 -11.89
C PHE A 42 -9.71 13.02 -10.93
N TYR A 43 -8.68 12.24 -10.57
CA TYR A 43 -7.53 12.76 -9.81
C TYR A 43 -6.65 13.70 -10.67
N LYS A 44 -6.39 13.35 -11.95
CA LYS A 44 -5.62 14.20 -12.87
C LYS A 44 -6.31 15.53 -13.15
N LEU A 45 -7.65 15.52 -13.25
CA LEU A 45 -8.47 16.71 -13.45
C LEU A 45 -8.61 17.57 -12.18
N GLY A 46 -8.02 17.15 -11.05
CA GLY A 46 -8.09 17.89 -9.78
C GLY A 46 -9.47 17.89 -9.12
N ILE A 47 -10.41 17.05 -9.60
CA ILE A 47 -11.77 16.94 -9.06
C ILE A 47 -11.73 16.31 -7.65
N PHE A 48 -10.78 15.41 -7.40
CA PHE A 48 -10.55 14.88 -6.06
C PHE A 48 -9.56 15.75 -5.27
N ARG A 49 -9.93 16.05 -4.01
CA ARG A 49 -9.10 16.83 -3.09
C ARG A 49 -7.76 16.13 -2.85
N SER A 50 -6.67 16.77 -3.27
CA SER A 50 -5.31 16.34 -2.96
C SER A 50 -4.75 17.23 -1.86
N HIS A 51 -4.24 16.63 -0.78
CA HIS A 51 -3.56 17.35 0.29
C HIS A 51 -2.06 17.42 0.02
N LYS A 52 -1.50 18.63 0.13
CA LYS A 52 -0.06 18.87 0.09
C LYS A 52 0.48 19.03 1.49
N PHE A 53 1.62 18.39 1.76
CA PHE A 53 2.38 18.60 2.99
C PHE A 53 3.54 19.58 2.72
N PRO A 54 3.97 20.36 3.73
CA PRO A 54 5.11 21.28 3.60
C PRO A 54 6.46 20.57 3.49
N CYS A 55 6.54 19.27 3.83
CA CYS A 55 7.74 18.46 3.68
C CYS A 55 7.63 17.52 2.46
N PRO A 56 8.76 16.98 1.96
CA PRO A 56 8.74 15.94 0.94
C PRO A 56 7.97 14.69 1.40
N VAL A 57 7.33 14.02 0.45
CA VAL A 57 6.55 12.79 0.68
C VAL A 57 6.99 11.73 -0.32
N VAL A 58 7.44 10.59 0.16
CA VAL A 58 7.83 9.43 -0.64
C VAL A 58 6.73 8.38 -0.53
N SER A 59 6.11 8.03 -1.66
CA SER A 59 5.11 6.97 -1.71
C SER A 59 5.73 5.66 -2.17
N VAL A 60 5.69 4.65 -1.30
CA VAL A 60 6.11 3.29 -1.63
C VAL A 60 4.84 2.45 -1.80
N GLY A 61 4.67 1.83 -2.96
CA GLY A 61 3.55 0.94 -3.21
C GLY A 61 3.92 -0.12 -4.23
N ASN A 62 3.00 -1.06 -4.44
CA ASN A 62 3.21 -2.13 -5.40
C ASN A 62 2.06 -2.19 -6.40
N ILE A 63 2.39 -2.62 -7.61
CA ILE A 63 1.45 -2.79 -8.71
C ILE A 63 0.76 -4.17 -8.64
N THR A 64 1.37 -5.14 -7.95
CA THR A 64 0.88 -6.53 -7.85
C THR A 64 0.33 -6.86 -6.45
N ALA A 65 -0.75 -7.65 -6.37
CA ALA A 65 -1.27 -8.16 -5.10
C ALA A 65 -0.45 -9.39 -4.67
N GLY A 66 0.36 -9.26 -3.62
CA GLY A 66 1.22 -10.31 -3.06
C GLY A 66 2.26 -9.75 -2.08
N GLY A 67 2.89 -10.60 -1.28
CA GLY A 67 3.98 -10.21 -0.36
C GLY A 67 5.21 -9.78 -1.14
N THR A 68 5.36 -8.48 -1.37
CA THR A 68 6.27 -7.93 -2.40
C THR A 68 7.40 -7.09 -1.84
N GLY A 69 7.89 -7.39 -0.63
CA GLY A 69 9.07 -6.71 -0.08
C GLY A 69 8.92 -5.19 0.09
N LYS A 70 7.68 -4.66 0.17
CA LYS A 70 7.43 -3.23 0.39
C LYS A 70 7.99 -2.78 1.73
N THR A 71 7.78 -3.58 2.77
CA THR A 71 8.27 -3.32 4.11
C THR A 71 9.81 -3.21 4.14
N PRO A 72 10.60 -4.19 3.63
CA PRO A 72 12.06 -4.04 3.52
C PRO A 72 12.51 -2.76 2.80
N LEU A 73 11.80 -2.35 1.74
CA LEU A 73 12.15 -1.12 1.01
C LEU A 73 11.84 0.14 1.83
N VAL A 74 10.68 0.20 2.49
CA VAL A 74 10.31 1.32 3.38
C VAL A 74 11.34 1.44 4.50
N GLU A 75 11.73 0.32 5.10
CA GLU A 75 12.76 0.26 6.13
C GLU A 75 14.13 0.70 5.62
N PHE A 76 14.55 0.22 4.45
CA PHE A 76 15.81 0.64 3.83
C PHE A 76 15.86 2.15 3.62
N LEU A 77 14.77 2.72 3.08
CA LEU A 77 14.66 4.16 2.87
C LEU A 77 14.69 4.93 4.19
N ALA A 78 13.89 4.51 5.18
CA ALA A 78 13.88 5.14 6.50
C ALA A 78 15.28 5.11 7.15
N ARG A 79 15.98 3.97 7.13
CA ARG A 79 17.38 3.85 7.61
C ARG A 79 18.33 4.78 6.85
N TRP A 80 18.21 4.86 5.53
CA TRP A 80 19.07 5.68 4.69
C TRP A 80 18.93 7.17 4.98
N PHE A 81 17.69 7.65 5.15
CA PHE A 81 17.43 9.04 5.53
C PHE A 81 17.76 9.32 7.00
N ALA A 82 17.54 8.36 7.90
CA ALA A 82 17.85 8.51 9.33
C ALA A 82 19.35 8.69 9.56
N ARG A 83 20.19 7.95 8.81
CA ARG A 83 21.66 8.12 8.82
C ARG A 83 22.12 9.50 8.35
N LYS A 84 21.27 10.21 7.62
CA LYS A 84 21.51 11.61 7.20
C LYS A 84 20.88 12.62 8.17
N ASN A 85 20.45 12.16 9.35
CA ASN A 85 19.88 12.96 10.42
C ASN A 85 18.55 13.64 10.10
N TYR A 86 17.77 13.09 9.16
CA TYR A 86 16.39 13.51 8.92
C TYR A 86 15.45 12.86 9.94
N ARG A 87 14.43 13.59 10.41
CA ARG A 87 13.30 13.00 11.16
C ARG A 87 12.29 12.44 10.17
N ILE A 88 12.10 11.13 10.19
CA ILE A 88 11.23 10.44 9.23
C ILE A 88 9.97 9.97 9.92
N ALA A 89 8.82 10.18 9.29
CA ALA A 89 7.57 9.58 9.70
C ALA A 89 7.03 8.63 8.63
N VAL A 90 6.92 7.35 8.98
CA VAL A 90 6.35 6.30 8.14
C VAL A 90 4.85 6.21 8.42
N LEU A 91 4.03 6.55 7.43
CA LEU A 91 2.58 6.50 7.50
C LEU A 91 2.10 5.11 7.04
N ALA A 92 1.70 4.27 8.00
CA ALA A 92 1.32 2.87 7.77
C ALA A 92 -0.19 2.69 7.72
N ARG A 93 -0.72 1.84 6.83
CA ARG A 93 -2.16 1.79 6.50
C ARG A 93 -3.04 1.35 7.69
N GLY A 94 -2.43 0.68 8.67
CA GLY A 94 -3.13 0.12 9.83
C GLY A 94 -3.80 -1.22 9.56
N TYR A 95 -3.43 -1.93 8.48
CA TYR A 95 -3.61 -3.39 8.44
C TYR A 95 -2.70 -4.00 9.52
N GLY A 96 -3.19 -4.98 10.28
CA GLY A 96 -2.39 -5.66 11.33
C GLY A 96 -2.82 -5.48 12.79
N ARG A 97 -3.97 -4.89 13.13
CA ARG A 97 -4.60 -5.15 14.45
C ARG A 97 -5.57 -6.33 14.35
N ILE A 98 -5.05 -7.51 14.05
CA ILE A 98 -5.69 -8.78 14.34
C ILE A 98 -4.60 -9.71 14.88
N ASP A 99 -4.51 -9.73 16.21
CA ASP A 99 -4.22 -10.90 17.03
C ASP A 99 -2.85 -11.57 16.85
N SER A 100 -1.91 -11.23 17.74
CA SER A 100 -0.99 -12.11 18.47
C SER A 100 -0.40 -13.39 17.84
N ARG A 101 -0.28 -13.52 16.51
CA ARG A 101 0.43 -14.64 15.86
C ARG A 101 0.68 -14.38 14.37
N GLY A 102 1.86 -13.81 14.09
CA GLY A 102 2.61 -14.04 12.86
C GLY A 102 2.03 -13.45 11.58
N SER A 103 2.47 -12.23 11.25
CA SER A 103 2.69 -11.82 9.86
C SER A 103 4.01 -11.07 9.81
N ASP A 104 5.08 -11.82 9.54
CA ASP A 104 6.51 -11.49 9.70
C ASP A 104 6.99 -10.18 9.01
N ASP A 105 6.18 -9.59 8.13
CA ASP A 105 6.55 -8.40 7.35
C ASP A 105 6.03 -7.08 7.93
N GLU A 106 5.13 -7.04 8.92
CA GLU A 106 4.59 -5.77 9.46
C GLU A 106 5.24 -5.34 10.79
N ASP A 107 5.78 -6.30 11.54
CA ASP A 107 6.44 -6.09 12.84
C ASP A 107 7.86 -5.52 12.70
N LEU A 108 8.53 -5.74 11.56
CA LEU A 108 9.92 -5.27 11.32
C LEU A 108 10.07 -3.74 11.43
N ILE A 109 9.06 -2.96 11.04
CA ILE A 109 9.12 -1.49 11.13
C ILE A 109 8.74 -1.02 12.53
N SER A 110 7.96 -1.79 13.28
CA SER A 110 7.62 -1.47 14.68
C SER A 110 8.86 -1.56 15.59
N GLU A 111 9.84 -2.39 15.23
CA GLU A 111 11.09 -2.60 15.95
C GLU A 111 12.24 -1.71 15.48
N MET A 112 11.99 -0.77 14.55
CA MET A 112 13.00 0.22 14.17
C MET A 112 13.21 1.20 15.32
N GLU A 113 14.02 0.82 16.31
CA GLU A 113 14.58 1.68 17.36
C GLU A 113 15.62 2.65 16.76
N LEU A 114 15.20 3.41 15.75
CA LEU A 114 15.97 4.54 15.24
C LEU A 114 15.39 5.78 15.88
N GLU A 115 16.22 6.49 16.65
CA GLU A 115 15.85 7.70 17.39
C GLU A 115 15.13 8.77 16.53
N ASN A 116 15.38 8.75 15.21
CA ASN A 116 14.84 9.70 14.25
C ASN A 116 13.71 9.15 13.35
N VAL A 117 13.16 7.96 13.62
CA VAL A 117 12.08 7.37 12.81
C VAL A 117 10.85 7.06 13.66
N VAL A 118 9.68 7.55 13.23
CA VAL A 118 8.40 7.21 13.85
C VAL A 118 7.48 6.51 12.86
N ARG A 119 6.82 5.42 13.27
CA ARG A 119 5.74 4.78 12.51
C ARG A 119 4.39 5.23 13.06
N LEU A 120 3.54 5.79 12.18
CA LEU A 120 2.19 6.24 12.52
C LEU A 120 1.16 5.40 11.75
N PRO A 121 0.52 4.42 12.42
CA PRO A 121 -0.59 3.68 11.81
C PRO A 121 -1.84 4.56 11.75
N GLY A 122 -2.55 4.51 10.62
CA GLY A 122 -3.84 5.18 10.48
C GLY A 122 -4.40 5.16 9.07
N LYS A 123 -5.73 5.01 8.99
CA LYS A 123 -6.48 4.98 7.74
C LYS A 123 -6.51 6.35 7.04
N ASP A 124 -6.52 7.44 7.81
CA ASP A 124 -6.48 8.81 7.29
C ASP A 124 -5.03 9.32 7.19
N ARG A 125 -4.50 9.33 5.96
CA ARG A 125 -3.13 9.78 5.66
C ARG A 125 -2.91 11.25 5.94
N VAL A 126 -3.96 12.08 5.81
CA VAL A 126 -3.87 13.51 6.04
C VAL A 126 -3.73 13.78 7.53
N ALA A 127 -4.57 13.12 8.34
CA ALA A 127 -4.50 13.23 9.80
C ALA A 127 -3.15 12.71 10.33
N THR A 128 -2.70 11.54 9.90
CA THR A 128 -1.40 11.00 10.35
C THR A 128 -0.22 11.84 9.87
N GLY A 129 -0.28 12.39 8.65
CA GLY A 129 0.78 13.28 8.16
C GLY A 129 0.81 14.63 8.88
N ARG A 130 -0.34 15.19 9.26
CA ARG A 130 -0.39 16.39 10.12
C ARG A 130 0.21 16.11 11.50
N LYS A 131 -0.14 14.97 12.09
CA LYS A 131 0.41 14.51 13.37
C LYS A 131 1.94 14.36 13.31
N ALA A 132 2.46 13.75 12.24
CA ALA A 132 3.89 13.63 12.00
C ALA A 132 4.62 14.98 11.99
N LEU A 133 4.01 15.99 11.38
CA LEU A 133 4.58 17.34 11.30
C LEU A 133 4.48 18.11 12.63
N SER A 134 3.33 18.03 13.31
CA SER A 134 3.09 18.82 14.52
C SER A 134 3.78 18.25 15.76
N GLU A 135 3.71 16.93 15.95
CA GLU A 135 4.19 16.26 17.16
C GLU A 135 5.64 15.79 17.01
N TYR A 136 5.98 15.18 15.86
CA TYR A 136 7.28 14.55 15.63
C TYR A 136 8.22 15.43 14.81
N ARG A 137 7.74 16.60 14.34
CA ARG A 137 8.49 17.54 13.51
C ARG A 137 9.17 16.85 12.32
N ALA A 138 8.47 15.91 11.69
CA ALA A 138 9.03 15.11 10.61
C ALA A 138 9.50 16.00 9.44
N ASP A 139 10.73 15.76 8.98
CA ASP A 139 11.33 16.42 7.82
C ASP A 139 10.99 15.65 6.52
N LEU A 140 10.59 14.39 6.63
CA LEU A 140 10.24 13.50 5.51
C LEU A 140 9.09 12.56 5.89
N LEU A 141 8.10 12.43 5.00
CA LEU A 141 7.03 11.45 5.14
C LEU A 141 7.24 10.28 4.16
N ILE A 142 7.09 9.06 4.64
CA ILE A 142 7.09 7.84 3.80
C ILE A 142 5.72 7.18 3.90
N LEU A 143 5.00 7.08 2.79
CA LEU A 143 3.71 6.38 2.72
C LEU A 143 3.96 4.90 2.40
N ASP A 144 3.60 4.03 3.33
CA ASP A 144 3.56 2.59 3.11
C ASP A 144 2.23 2.23 2.43
N ASP A 145 2.31 1.64 1.23
CA ASP A 145 1.20 1.29 0.35
C ASP A 145 0.39 2.49 -0.20
N GLY A 146 1.11 3.54 -0.63
CA GLY A 146 0.53 4.78 -1.14
C GLY A 146 -0.01 4.74 -2.57
N PHE A 147 0.10 3.60 -3.30
CA PHE A 147 -0.33 3.51 -4.71
C PHE A 147 -1.85 3.35 -4.91
N GLN A 148 -2.64 3.06 -3.87
CA GLN A 148 -4.12 2.97 -3.99
C GLN A 148 -4.87 4.07 -3.22
N HIS A 149 -4.13 5.04 -2.67
CA HIS A 149 -4.67 6.20 -1.95
C HIS A 149 -4.57 7.43 -2.85
#